data_AF-A0A074RK33-F1
#
_entry.id   AF-A0A074RK33-F1
#
_cell.length_a   1.000
_cell.length_b   1.000
_cell.length_c   1.000
_cell.angle_alpha   90.00
_cell.angle_beta   90.00
_cell.angle_gamma   90.00
#
_symmetry.space_group_name_H-M   'P 1'
#
loop_
_entity.id
_entity.type
_entity.pdbx_description
1 polymer ?
#
loop_
_entity_poly.entity_id
_entity_poly.type
_entity_poly.pdbx_seq_one_letter_code
_entity_poly.pdbx_strand_id
1 'polypeptide(L)'
;MLNELTAASEILVVALERYSAACLAIQKSYSHGYKPNKVNPQLQPRLDAEIDIATSLESKLARTKVALKWSRNYSHTHATVNNIPPEVLAHVFHLVLGTQPCAERNYFDENIGIIYPAALSHVCSRWRSIALSTPTLWTHIDISTSTFLNQQCPDGLTQHHLSHAYDGQLSLDVHIFDVRG
;
A
#
# COMPACT_ATOMS: atom_id res chain seq x y z
N MET A 1 -0.93 -18.70 -23.12
CA MET A 1 -0.93 -17.94 -21.85
C MET A 1 -2.11 -16.97 -21.76
N LEU A 2 -2.28 -16.03 -22.70
CA LEU A 2 -3.41 -15.08 -22.64
C LEU A 2 -4.77 -15.78 -22.80
N ASN A 3 -4.90 -16.70 -23.76
CA ASN A 3 -6.14 -17.47 -23.96
C ASN A 3 -6.53 -18.31 -22.73
N GLU A 4 -5.53 -18.88 -22.05
CA GLU A 4 -5.74 -19.64 -20.81
C GLU A 4 -6.19 -18.74 -19.67
N LEU A 5 -5.58 -17.55 -19.53
CA LEU A 5 -6.00 -16.56 -18.55
C LEU A 5 -7.45 -16.09 -18.80
N THR A 6 -7.82 -15.84 -20.06
CA THR A 6 -9.17 -15.46 -20.43
C THR A 6 -10.18 -16.56 -20.10
N ALA A 7 -9.90 -17.80 -20.52
CA ALA A 7 -10.76 -18.94 -20.23
C ALA A 7 -10.92 -19.18 -18.72
N ALA A 8 -9.82 -19.12 -17.95
CA ALA A 8 -9.86 -19.25 -16.49
C ALA A 8 -10.65 -18.10 -15.83
N SER A 9 -10.53 -16.88 -16.36
CA SER A 9 -11.29 -15.71 -15.86
C SER A 9 -12.79 -15.86 -16.12
N GLU A 10 -13.20 -16.32 -17.30
CA GLU A 10 -14.60 -16.54 -17.64
C GLU A 10 -15.23 -17.61 -16.72
N ILE A 11 -14.54 -18.74 -16.55
CA ILE A 11 -14.98 -19.82 -15.65
C ILE A 11 -15.13 -19.31 -14.21
N LEU A 12 -14.15 -18.53 -13.73
CA LEU A 12 -14.16 -18.00 -12.38
C LEU A 12 -15.35 -17.05 -12.15
N VAL A 13 -15.63 -16.16 -13.09
CA VAL A 13 -16.78 -15.23 -13.00
C VAL A 13 -18.09 -16.01 -12.92
N VAL A 14 -18.30 -16.98 -13.82
CA VAL A 14 -19.51 -17.80 -13.82
C VAL A 14 -19.66 -18.60 -12.52
N ALA A 15 -18.57 -19.19 -12.03
CA ALA A 15 -18.57 -19.96 -10.79
C ALA A 15 -18.89 -19.08 -9.57
N LEU A 16 -18.34 -17.86 -9.52
CA LEU A 16 -18.55 -16.94 -8.41
C LEU A 16 -19.97 -16.38 -8.39
N GLU A 17 -20.55 -16.07 -9.56
CA GLU A 17 -21.96 -15.69 -9.69
C GLU A 17 -22.89 -16.79 -9.19
N ARG A 18 -22.63 -18.04 -9.61
CA ARG A 18 -23.41 -19.19 -9.16
C ARG A 18 -23.29 -19.41 -7.64
N TYR A 19 -22.08 -19.27 -7.09
CA TYR A 19 -21.84 -19.38 -5.66
C TYR A 19 -22.60 -18.28 -4.88
N SER A 20 -22.47 -17.03 -5.31
CA SER A 20 -23.17 -15.87 -4.74
C SER A 20 -24.70 -16.06 -4.76
N ALA A 21 -25.25 -16.49 -5.89
CA ALA A 21 -26.68 -16.76 -6.03
C ALA A 21 -27.18 -17.83 -5.05
N ALA A 22 -26.39 -18.89 -4.83
CA ALA A 22 -26.72 -19.94 -3.86
C ALA A 22 -26.71 -19.40 -2.41
N CYS A 23 -25.69 -18.64 -2.02
CA CYS A 23 -25.62 -18.01 -0.70
C CYS A 23 -26.77 -17.03 -0.46
N LEU A 24 -27.12 -16.21 -1.46
CA LEU A 24 -28.24 -15.28 -1.38
C LEU A 24 -29.59 -15.99 -1.32
N ALA A 25 -29.76 -17.11 -2.02
CA ALA A 25 -30.98 -17.92 -1.92
C ALA A 25 -31.16 -18.49 -0.51
N ILE A 26 -30.07 -18.97 0.10
CA ILE A 26 -30.07 -19.41 1.50
C ILE A 26 -30.45 -18.24 2.42
N GLN A 27 -29.80 -17.08 2.30
CA GLN A 27 -30.12 -15.89 3.10
C GLN A 27 -31.60 -15.49 2.99
N LYS A 28 -32.14 -15.45 1.76
CA LYS A 28 -33.55 -15.12 1.49
C LYS A 28 -34.53 -16.08 2.18
N SER A 29 -34.18 -17.36 2.26
CA SER A 29 -35.00 -18.36 2.96
C SER A 29 -35.16 -18.06 4.46
N TYR A 30 -34.18 -17.42 5.08
CA TYR A 30 -34.23 -17.02 6.49
C TYR A 30 -34.88 -15.65 6.70
N SER A 31 -34.75 -14.71 5.76
CA SER A 31 -35.31 -13.37 5.91
C SER A 31 -36.84 -13.31 5.81
N HIS A 32 -37.50 -14.32 5.22
CA HIS A 32 -38.94 -14.32 4.98
C HIS A 32 -39.79 -14.76 6.18
N GLY A 33 -39.23 -14.76 7.40
CA GLY A 33 -39.95 -15.13 8.63
C GLY A 33 -40.34 -16.61 8.73
N TYR A 34 -39.90 -17.44 7.78
CA TYR A 34 -40.09 -18.88 7.81
C TYR A 34 -39.21 -19.48 8.90
N LYS A 35 -39.77 -19.73 10.08
CA LYS A 35 -39.13 -20.61 11.08
C LYS A 35 -39.16 -22.02 10.50
N PRO A 36 -38.04 -22.61 10.07
CA PRO A 36 -38.08 -23.97 9.58
C PRO A 36 -38.46 -24.86 10.78
N ASN A 37 -39.63 -25.50 10.71
CA ASN A 37 -40.18 -26.36 11.77
C ASN A 37 -39.25 -27.54 12.15
N LYS A 38 -38.15 -27.73 11.41
CA LYS A 38 -36.99 -28.55 11.77
C LYS A 38 -35.72 -27.83 11.32
N VAL A 39 -35.00 -27.16 12.22
CA VAL A 39 -33.63 -26.70 11.95
C VAL A 39 -32.78 -27.96 11.75
N ASN A 40 -32.31 -28.19 10.52
CA ASN A 40 -31.39 -29.29 10.26
C ASN A 40 -30.10 -29.04 11.07
N PRO A 41 -29.74 -29.91 12.04
CA PRO A 41 -28.58 -29.69 12.90
C PRO A 41 -27.25 -29.67 12.14
N GLN A 42 -27.21 -30.14 10.89
CA GLN A 42 -26.01 -30.05 10.03
C GLN A 42 -25.90 -28.73 9.25
N LEU A 43 -26.90 -27.86 9.33
CA LEU A 43 -26.93 -26.63 8.54
C LEU A 43 -25.99 -25.55 9.09
N GLN A 44 -25.93 -25.39 10.41
CA GLN A 44 -25.00 -24.46 11.06
C GLN A 44 -23.52 -24.78 10.79
N PRO A 45 -23.02 -26.01 11.05
CA PRO A 45 -21.61 -26.32 10.76
C PRO A 45 -21.30 -26.25 9.26
N ARG A 46 -22.31 -26.41 8.39
CA ARG A 46 -22.13 -26.21 6.96
C ARG A 46 -21.98 -24.73 6.62
N LEU A 47 -22.78 -23.83 7.21
CA LEU A 47 -22.65 -22.39 7.03
C LEU A 47 -21.28 -21.89 7.51
N ASP A 48 -20.81 -22.37 8.66
CA ASP A 48 -19.47 -22.05 9.18
C ASP A 48 -18.38 -22.49 8.19
N ALA A 49 -18.48 -23.70 7.66
CA ALA A 49 -17.54 -24.18 6.64
C ALA A 49 -17.58 -23.35 5.34
N GLU A 50 -18.75 -22.87 4.91
CA GLU A 50 -18.85 -21.98 3.74
C GLU A 50 -18.25 -20.59 4.01
N ILE A 51 -18.33 -20.07 5.25
CA ILE A 51 -17.65 -18.84 5.66
C ILE A 51 -16.12 -19.01 5.58
N ASP A 52 -15.60 -20.15 6.04
CA ASP A 52 -14.17 -20.47 5.93
C ASP A 52 -13.72 -20.58 4.46
N ILE A 53 -14.55 -21.20 3.61
CA ILE A 53 -14.30 -21.28 2.17
C ILE A 53 -14.27 -19.88 1.54
N ALA A 54 -15.23 -19.01 1.87
CA ALA A 54 -15.27 -17.63 1.37
C ALA A 54 -14.00 -16.86 1.76
N THR A 55 -13.57 -16.96 3.01
CA THR A 55 -12.34 -16.33 3.51
C THR A 55 -11.09 -16.83 2.78
N SER A 56 -11.04 -18.14 2.50
CA SER A 56 -9.96 -18.76 1.71
C SER A 56 -9.95 -18.25 0.26
N LEU A 57 -11.13 -18.10 -0.35
CA LEU A 57 -11.27 -17.56 -1.70
C LEU A 57 -10.80 -16.10 -1.78
N GLU A 58 -11.20 -15.25 -0.82
CA GLU A 58 -10.73 -13.85 -0.74
C GLU A 58 -9.21 -13.77 -0.67
N SER A 59 -8.59 -14.60 0.17
CA SER A 59 -7.14 -14.68 0.32
C SER A 59 -6.44 -15.09 -0.99
N LYS A 60 -7.00 -16.07 -1.71
CA LYS A 60 -6.48 -16.49 -3.02
C LYS A 60 -6.64 -15.40 -4.07
N LEU A 61 -7.78 -14.73 -4.13
CA LEU A 61 -8.03 -13.61 -5.03
C LEU A 61 -7.07 -12.45 -4.76
N ALA A 62 -6.83 -12.11 -3.49
CA ALA A 62 -5.85 -11.09 -3.13
C ALA A 62 -4.45 -11.41 -3.65
N ARG A 63 -3.98 -12.67 -3.49
CA ARG A 63 -2.70 -13.12 -4.03
C ARG A 63 -2.63 -13.02 -5.55
N THR A 64 -3.68 -13.45 -6.26
CA THR A 64 -3.72 -13.34 -7.74
C THR A 64 -3.68 -11.89 -8.20
N LYS A 65 -4.38 -10.98 -7.52
CA LYS A 65 -4.36 -9.54 -7.79
C LYS A 65 -2.96 -8.95 -7.61
N VAL A 66 -2.23 -9.34 -6.57
CA VAL A 66 -0.83 -8.93 -6.37
C VAL A 66 0.05 -9.43 -7.51
N ALA A 67 -0.08 -10.70 -7.91
CA ALA A 67 0.69 -11.27 -9.02
C ALA A 67 0.42 -10.54 -10.34
N LEU A 68 -0.85 -10.24 -10.66
CA LEU A 68 -1.22 -9.48 -11.86
C LEU A 68 -0.65 -8.05 -11.83
N LYS A 69 -0.73 -7.36 -10.69
CA LYS A 69 -0.12 -6.03 -10.50
C LYS A 69 1.39 -6.09 -10.73
N TRP A 70 2.05 -7.12 -10.20
CA TRP A 70 3.48 -7.33 -10.42
C TRP A 70 3.77 -7.52 -11.91
N SER A 71 3.11 -8.48 -12.58
CA SER A 71 3.31 -8.73 -14.02
C SER A 71 3.06 -7.49 -14.88
N ARG A 72 2.05 -6.68 -14.55
CA ARG A 72 1.76 -5.42 -15.24
C ARG A 72 2.89 -4.40 -15.07
N ASN A 73 3.43 -4.28 -13.86
CA ASN A 73 4.49 -3.32 -13.54
C ASN A 73 5.84 -3.67 -14.17
N TYR A 74 6.05 -4.95 -14.54
CA TYR A 74 7.26 -5.48 -15.18
C TYR A 74 7.10 -5.73 -16.69
N SER A 75 5.90 -5.55 -17.25
CA SER A 75 5.66 -5.59 -18.69
C SER A 75 6.38 -4.42 -19.38
N HIS A 76 7.27 -4.73 -20.32
CA HIS A 76 8.12 -3.78 -21.06
C HIS A 76 7.35 -2.82 -22.00
N THR A 77 6.02 -2.89 -22.02
CA THR A 77 5.15 -2.12 -22.93
C THR A 77 4.96 -0.66 -22.51
N HIS A 78 5.32 -0.31 -21.27
CA HIS A 78 5.48 1.06 -20.84
C HIS A 78 6.88 1.18 -20.24
N ALA A 79 7.61 2.26 -20.55
CA ALA A 79 8.79 2.64 -19.78
C ALA A 79 8.32 2.97 -18.35
N THR A 80 8.15 1.94 -17.53
CA THR A 80 7.72 2.12 -16.15
C THR A 80 8.89 2.73 -15.40
N VAL A 81 8.61 3.49 -14.35
CA VAL A 81 9.63 3.98 -13.41
C VAL A 81 10.52 2.83 -12.88
N ASN A 82 10.05 1.58 -12.99
CA ASN A 82 10.82 0.39 -12.64
C ASN A 82 11.93 0.03 -13.63
N ASN A 83 12.04 0.67 -14.79
CA ASN A 83 13.17 0.45 -15.70
C ASN A 83 14.27 1.49 -15.53
N ILE A 84 14.03 2.53 -14.73
CA ILE A 84 15.01 3.58 -14.43
C ILE A 84 16.07 2.99 -13.48
N PRO A 85 17.37 3.07 -13.79
CA PRO A 85 18.42 2.65 -12.87
C PRO A 85 18.23 3.25 -11.47
N PRO A 86 18.53 2.49 -10.40
CA PRO A 86 18.28 2.94 -9.04
C PRO A 86 18.96 4.29 -8.72
N GLU A 87 20.13 4.56 -9.31
CA GLU A 87 20.88 5.80 -9.15
C GLU A 87 20.15 7.00 -9.77
N VAL A 88 19.54 6.81 -10.94
CA VAL A 88 18.77 7.85 -11.61
C VAL A 88 17.48 8.14 -10.84
N LEU A 89 16.83 7.11 -10.31
CA LEU A 89 15.63 7.31 -9.49
C LEU A 89 15.97 8.00 -8.16
N ALA A 90 17.09 7.63 -7.53
CA ALA A 90 17.61 8.33 -6.35
C ALA A 90 17.95 9.79 -6.64
N HIS A 91 18.51 10.08 -7.82
CA HIS A 91 18.75 11.46 -8.26
C HIS A 91 17.44 12.24 -8.44
N VAL A 92 16.40 11.63 -9.00
CA VAL A 92 15.06 12.25 -9.08
C VAL A 92 14.52 12.54 -7.68
N PHE A 93 14.69 11.63 -6.73
CA PHE A 93 14.29 11.87 -5.34
C PHE A 93 15.00 13.09 -4.74
N HIS A 94 16.31 13.22 -4.96
CA HIS A 94 17.07 14.40 -4.55
C HIS A 94 16.59 15.70 -5.19
N LEU A 95 16.26 15.67 -6.48
CA LEU A 95 15.70 16.85 -7.17
C LEU A 95 14.35 17.25 -6.58
N VAL A 96 13.46 16.29 -6.28
CA VAL A 96 12.16 16.57 -5.66
C VAL A 96 12.34 17.19 -4.26
N LEU A 97 13.29 16.69 -3.47
CA LEU A 97 13.59 17.26 -2.16
C LEU A 97 14.22 18.66 -2.27
N GLY A 98 15.12 18.87 -3.22
CA GLY A 98 15.83 20.14 -3.41
C GLY A 98 15.00 21.25 -4.08
N THR A 99 13.92 20.92 -4.79
CA THR A 99 13.13 21.88 -5.58
C THR A 99 12.01 22.57 -4.81
N GLN A 100 11.59 22.03 -3.66
CA GLN A 100 10.57 22.66 -2.82
C GLN A 100 11.22 23.52 -1.73
N PRO A 101 10.96 24.84 -1.69
CA PRO A 101 11.33 25.68 -0.55
C PRO A 101 10.78 25.07 0.73
N CYS A 102 11.56 25.05 1.81
CA CYS A 102 11.16 24.39 3.06
C CYS A 102 9.84 24.91 3.66
N ALA A 103 9.37 26.11 3.28
CA ALA A 103 8.07 26.65 3.70
C ALA A 103 6.89 26.20 2.80
N GLU A 104 7.16 25.74 1.58
CA GLU A 104 6.17 25.28 0.59
C GLU A 104 6.19 23.76 0.39
N ARG A 105 7.11 23.04 1.06
CA ARG A 105 7.01 21.60 1.19
C ARG A 105 5.66 21.31 1.84
N ASN A 106 4.76 20.69 1.09
CA ASN A 106 3.55 20.09 1.64
C ASN A 106 4.00 18.89 2.49
N TYR A 107 4.53 19.15 3.70
CA TYR A 107 4.83 18.12 4.70
C TYR A 107 3.57 17.34 5.08
N PHE A 108 2.41 17.90 4.75
CA PHE A 108 1.09 17.34 4.90
C PHE A 108 0.41 17.32 3.53
N ASP A 109 0.29 16.13 2.94
CA ASP A 109 -0.91 15.84 2.16
C ASP A 109 -2.02 15.55 3.19
N GLU A 110 -3.06 16.37 3.21
CA GLU A 110 -4.22 16.20 4.12
C GLU A 110 -4.83 14.79 4.03
N ASN A 111 -4.59 14.07 2.91
CA ASN A 111 -5.07 12.71 2.72
C ASN A 111 -4.12 11.62 3.25
N ILE A 112 -2.83 11.91 3.48
CA ILE A 112 -1.80 10.88 3.67
C ILE A 112 -0.96 11.10 4.95
N GLY A 113 -0.78 12.33 5.43
CA GLY A 113 -0.09 12.60 6.70
C GLY A 113 1.37 12.13 6.78
N ILE A 114 2.06 11.97 5.63
CA ILE A 114 3.44 11.47 5.57
C ILE A 114 4.41 12.60 5.18
N ILE A 115 5.43 12.79 6.02
CA ILE A 115 6.49 13.77 5.83
C ILE A 115 7.48 13.30 4.74
N TYR A 116 7.93 14.20 3.85
CA TYR A 116 9.05 13.95 2.94
C TYR A 116 10.35 13.76 3.73
N PRO A 117 11.23 12.79 3.39
CA PRO A 117 11.27 11.98 2.17
C PRO A 117 10.44 10.69 2.25
N ALA A 118 9.81 10.38 3.38
CA ALA A 118 9.13 9.10 3.58
C ALA A 118 7.97 8.88 2.61
N ALA A 119 7.32 9.94 2.14
CA ALA A 119 6.29 9.85 1.10
C ALA A 119 6.76 9.05 -0.14
N LEU A 120 8.05 9.18 -0.52
CA LEU A 120 8.64 8.45 -1.63
C LEU A 120 8.68 6.94 -1.37
N SER A 121 8.89 6.52 -0.12
CA SER A 121 8.89 5.10 0.28
C SER A 121 7.50 4.44 0.28
N HIS A 122 6.42 5.22 0.17
CA HIS A 122 5.05 4.71 0.16
C HIS A 122 4.47 4.46 -1.23
N VAL A 123 5.15 4.88 -2.31
CA VAL A 123 4.65 4.74 -3.69
C VAL A 123 4.60 3.29 -4.15
N CYS A 124 5.72 2.56 -4.07
CA CYS A 124 5.80 1.13 -4.42
C CYS A 124 6.98 0.44 -3.71
N SER A 125 7.06 -0.90 -3.80
CA SER A 125 8.12 -1.67 -3.16
C SER A 125 9.52 -1.31 -3.67
N ARG A 126 9.66 -0.98 -4.96
CA ARG A 126 10.94 -0.56 -5.55
C ARG A 126 11.38 0.81 -5.00
N TRP A 127 10.48 1.78 -4.97
CA TRP A 127 10.78 3.11 -4.42
C TRP A 127 11.14 3.02 -2.94
N ARG A 128 10.43 2.18 -2.17
CA ARG A 128 10.79 1.88 -0.79
C ARG A 128 12.21 1.34 -0.67
N SER A 129 12.56 0.32 -1.46
CA SER A 129 13.89 -0.28 -1.45
C SER A 129 14.97 0.76 -1.74
N ILE A 130 14.78 1.58 -2.77
CA ILE A 130 15.76 2.59 -3.20
C ILE A 130 15.84 3.73 -2.18
N ALA A 131 14.70 4.23 -1.69
CA ALA A 131 14.67 5.28 -0.69
C ALA A 131 15.38 4.85 0.59
N LEU A 132 15.08 3.65 1.11
CA LEU A 132 15.73 3.12 2.31
C LEU A 132 17.21 2.78 2.10
N SER A 133 17.61 2.38 0.88
CA SER A 133 19.00 2.09 0.56
C SER A 133 19.82 3.32 0.16
N THR A 134 19.25 4.53 0.20
CA THR A 134 19.93 5.76 -0.19
C THR A 134 20.05 6.70 1.02
N PRO A 135 21.08 6.54 1.87
CA PRO A 135 21.24 7.29 3.12
C PRO A 135 21.20 8.81 2.95
N THR A 136 21.72 9.32 1.83
CA THR A 136 21.75 10.77 1.53
C THR A 136 20.36 11.41 1.42
N LEU A 137 19.29 10.64 1.22
CA LEU A 137 17.93 11.19 1.24
C LEU A 137 17.46 11.52 2.66
N TRP A 138 18.10 10.94 3.67
CA TRP A 138 17.75 11.01 5.08
C TRP A 138 18.75 11.86 5.88
N THR A 139 19.57 12.67 5.21
CA THR A 139 20.54 13.55 5.88
C THR A 139 19.99 14.94 6.15
N HIS A 140 18.86 15.32 5.58
CA HIS A 140 18.26 16.63 5.74
C HIS A 140 16.98 16.53 6.57
N ILE A 141 16.98 17.17 7.74
CA ILE A 141 15.83 17.21 8.66
C ILE A 141 15.29 18.63 8.71
N ASP A 142 14.03 18.80 8.35
CA ASP A 142 13.30 20.02 8.62
C ASP A 142 12.57 19.94 9.95
N ILE A 143 12.83 20.91 10.83
CA ILE A 143 12.15 21.06 12.11
C ILE A 143 11.30 22.32 12.03
N SER A 144 10.01 22.15 12.26
CA SER A 144 9.11 23.29 12.36
C SER A 144 9.19 23.91 13.76
N THR A 145 9.03 25.22 13.89
CA THR A 145 8.75 25.83 15.20
C THR A 145 7.34 25.51 15.72
N SER A 146 6.44 25.02 14.86
CA SER A 146 5.09 24.60 15.22
C SER A 146 5.10 23.23 15.89
N THR A 147 4.67 23.21 17.16
CA THR A 147 4.55 21.97 17.95
C THR A 147 3.58 20.96 17.32
N PHE A 148 2.57 21.42 16.57
CA PHE A 148 1.63 20.55 15.87
C PHE A 148 2.29 19.76 14.72
N LEU A 149 3.18 20.40 13.96
CA LEU A 149 3.83 19.75 12.82
C LEU A 149 4.94 18.78 13.28
N ASN A 150 5.62 19.12 14.38
CA ASN A 150 6.62 18.22 14.99
C ASN A 150 6.01 16.96 15.60
N GLN A 151 4.79 17.03 16.15
CA GLN A 151 4.10 15.87 16.73
C GLN A 151 3.69 14.82 15.68
N GLN A 152 3.56 15.22 14.42
CA GLN A 152 3.17 14.33 13.33
C GLN A 152 4.37 13.71 12.62
N CYS A 153 5.59 13.95 13.09
CA CYS A 153 6.77 13.25 12.62
C CYS A 153 6.74 11.81 13.12
N PRO A 154 6.64 10.80 12.24
CA PRO A 154 6.68 9.41 12.66
C PRO A 154 8.03 9.13 13.36
N ASP A 155 7.98 8.73 14.63
CA ASP A 155 9.17 8.41 15.44
C ASP A 155 10.11 7.38 14.77
N GLY A 156 9.57 6.52 13.91
CA GLY A 156 10.38 5.56 13.14
C GLY A 156 11.24 6.22 12.06
N LEU A 157 10.82 7.36 11.51
CA LEU A 157 11.58 8.08 10.48
C LEU A 157 12.73 8.87 11.10
N THR A 158 12.53 9.50 12.25
CA THR A 158 13.62 10.16 13.00
C THR A 158 14.67 9.13 13.44
N GLN A 159 14.25 7.94 13.88
CA GLN A 159 15.18 6.83 14.13
C GLN A 159 15.94 6.41 12.87
N HIS A 160 15.30 6.35 11.70
CA HIS A 160 16.00 6.07 10.45
C HIS A 160 17.01 7.16 10.08
N HIS A 161 16.65 8.45 10.15
CA HIS A 161 17.59 9.57 9.93
C HIS A 161 18.81 9.46 10.85
N LEU A 162 18.58 9.20 12.14
CA LEU A 162 19.65 9.07 13.12
C LEU A 162 20.51 7.84 12.87
N SER A 163 19.92 6.68 12.55
CA SER A 163 20.67 5.45 12.27
C SER A 163 21.56 5.56 11.02
N HIS A 164 21.11 6.28 9.99
CA HIS A 164 21.86 6.47 8.76
C HIS A 164 22.92 7.57 8.86
N ALA A 165 22.73 8.57 9.71
CA ALA A 165 23.75 9.58 10.03
C ALA A 165 24.85 9.02 10.98
N TYR A 166 24.50 8.07 11.85
CA TYR A 166 25.44 7.50 12.84
C TYR A 166 26.50 6.56 12.24
N ASP A 167 26.33 6.08 11.00
CA ASP A 167 27.30 5.22 10.31
C ASP A 167 28.57 5.99 9.82
N GLY A 168 28.71 7.26 10.24
CA GLY A 168 30.00 7.92 10.39
C GLY A 168 30.56 8.68 9.19
N GLN A 169 29.82 8.80 8.08
CA GLN A 169 30.33 9.42 6.84
C GLN A 169 29.48 10.55 6.25
N LEU A 170 28.27 10.81 6.76
CA LEU A 170 27.36 11.81 6.21
C LEU A 170 26.99 12.86 7.27
N SER A 171 27.17 14.13 6.94
CA SER A 171 26.75 15.24 7.80
C SER A 171 25.23 15.38 7.79
N LEU A 172 24.65 15.52 8.97
CA LEU A 172 23.24 15.83 9.14
C LEU A 172 23.04 17.34 8.95
N ASP A 173 22.18 17.70 8.01
CA ASP A 173 21.73 19.07 7.79
C ASP A 173 20.39 19.26 8.50
N VAL A 174 20.35 20.18 9.47
CA VAL A 174 19.15 20.45 10.26
C VAL A 174 18.70 21.86 9.96
N HIS A 175 17.54 21.97 9.34
CA HIS A 175 16.94 23.24 8.97
C HIS A 175 15.74 23.52 9.87
N ILE A 176 15.77 24.67 10.57
CA ILE A 176 14.68 25.09 11.45
C ILE A 176 13.91 26.21 10.75
N PHE A 177 12.61 26.03 10.55
CA PHE A 177 11.76 26.99 9.86
C PHE A 177 10.51 27.34 10.67
N ASP A 178 10.06 28.58 10.53
CA ASP A 178 8.78 29.04 11.10
C ASP A 178 7.69 28.92 10.04
N VAL A 179 6.51 28.43 10.44
CA VAL A 179 5.33 28.30 9.54
C VAL A 179 4.49 29.57 9.55
N ARG A 180 4.92 30.59 10.28
CA ARG A 180 4.32 31.91 10.22
C ARG A 180 4.62 32.55 8.87
N GLY A 181 3.58 32.66 8.04
CA GLY A 181 3.34 33.89 7.31
C GLY A 181 3.09 35.04 8.28
#